data_AF-A4WYD9-F1
#
_entry.id   AF-A4WYD9-F1
#
_cell.length_a   1.000
_cell.length_b   1.000
_cell.length_c   1.000
_cell.angle_alpha   90.00
_cell.angle_beta   90.00
_cell.angle_gamma   90.00
#
_symmetry.space_group_name_H-M   'P 1'
#
loop_
_entity.id
_entity.type
_entity.pdbx_description
1 polymer ?
#
loop_
_entity_poly.entity_id
_entity_poly.type
_entity_poly.pdbx_seq_one_letter_code
_entity_poly.pdbx_strand_id
1 'polypeptide(L)'
;MNTNRLLRLYDRVSEAEDAAARLRRFVLDLAVCGKLVPQDPGDEPASELLKRIEREKARLVKAGEIRKPRELAENGELGSGLVLVS
;
A
#
# COMPACT_ATOMS: atom_id res chain seq x y z
N MET A 1 -12.27 15.65 -20.82
CA MET A 1 -12.56 14.21 -21.04
C MET A 1 -13.67 14.10 -22.08
N ASN A 2 -13.50 13.32 -23.15
CA ASN A 2 -14.50 13.24 -24.23
C ASN A 2 -15.73 12.41 -23.79
N THR A 3 -16.91 13.01 -23.78
CA THR A 3 -18.18 12.39 -23.31
C THR A 3 -18.56 11.14 -24.12
N ASN A 4 -18.35 11.19 -25.44
CA ASN A 4 -18.58 10.04 -26.33
C ASN A 4 -17.70 8.82 -25.98
N ARG A 5 -16.50 9.04 -25.44
CA ARG A 5 -15.61 7.95 -25.01
C ARG A 5 -16.08 7.35 -23.69
N LEU A 6 -16.60 8.17 -22.79
CA LEU A 6 -17.14 7.72 -21.51
C LEU A 6 -18.37 6.83 -21.70
N LEU A 7 -19.31 7.25 -22.55
CA LEU A 7 -20.55 6.49 -22.80
C LEU A 7 -20.25 5.11 -23.40
N ARG A 8 -19.38 5.03 -24.41
CA ARG A 8 -18.99 3.73 -24.99
C ARG A 8 -18.30 2.79 -23.99
N LEU A 9 -17.50 3.34 -23.08
CA LEU A 9 -16.85 2.55 -22.03
C LEU A 9 -17.88 2.04 -21.03
N TYR A 10 -18.86 2.88 -20.68
CA TYR A 10 -19.95 2.49 -19.82
C TYR A 10 -20.77 1.35 -20.43
N ASP A 11 -21.23 1.49 -21.68
CA ASP A 11 -22.05 0.48 -22.36
C ASP A 11 -21.34 -0.88 -22.39
N ARG A 12 -20.06 -0.89 -22.77
CA ARG A 12 -19.23 -2.11 -22.79
C ARG A 12 -19.07 -2.75 -21.41
N VAL A 13 -19.00 -1.94 -20.35
CA VAL A 13 -18.84 -2.45 -18.98
C VAL A 13 -20.19 -2.90 -18.42
N SER A 14 -21.30 -2.25 -18.76
CA SER A 14 -22.64 -2.60 -18.29
C SER A 14 -23.20 -3.88 -18.91
N GLU A 15 -22.77 -4.22 -20.12
CA GLU A 15 -23.18 -5.47 -20.79
C GLU A 15 -22.42 -6.71 -20.29
N ALA A 16 -21.34 -6.53 -19.53
CA ALA A 16 -20.58 -7.65 -18.98
C ALA A 16 -21.35 -8.34 -17.84
N GLU A 17 -21.32 -9.67 -17.81
CA GLU A 17 -21.78 -10.43 -16.64
C GLU A 17 -21.02 -9.96 -15.38
N ASP A 18 -21.72 -9.89 -14.25
CA ASP A 18 -21.21 -9.42 -12.96
C ASP A 18 -20.64 -7.99 -12.94
N ALA A 19 -20.97 -7.13 -13.92
CA ALA A 19 -20.51 -5.74 -13.99
C ALA A 19 -20.65 -4.98 -12.65
N ALA A 20 -21.82 -5.11 -12.01
CA ALA A 20 -22.10 -4.45 -10.73
C ALA A 20 -21.22 -5.00 -9.59
N ALA A 21 -20.95 -6.31 -9.56
CA ALA A 21 -20.09 -6.91 -8.54
C ALA A 21 -18.63 -6.48 -8.73
N ARG A 22 -18.15 -6.43 -9.98
CA ARG A 22 -16.81 -5.96 -10.33
C ARG A 22 -16.62 -4.49 -10.00
N LEU A 23 -17.60 -3.65 -10.27
CA LEU A 23 -17.56 -2.23 -9.90
C LEU A 23 -17.49 -2.04 -8.38
N ARG A 24 -18.30 -2.78 -7.62
CA ARG A 24 -18.24 -2.76 -6.14
C ARG A 24 -16.86 -3.18 -5.63
N ARG A 25 -16.29 -4.26 -6.18
CA ARG A 25 -14.93 -4.70 -5.82
C ARG A 25 -13.91 -3.60 -6.12
N PHE A 26 -13.97 -3.00 -7.30
CA PHE A 26 -13.05 -1.96 -7.70
C PHE A 26 -13.12 -0.72 -6.79
N VAL A 27 -14.33 -0.28 -6.41
CA VAL A 27 -14.51 0.83 -5.46
C VAL A 27 -13.94 0.48 -4.08
N LEU A 28 -14.13 -0.75 -3.61
CA LEU A 28 -13.53 -1.23 -2.35
C LEU A 28 -12.01 -1.24 -2.43
N ASP A 29 -11.42 -1.69 -3.54
CA ASP A 29 -9.97 -1.69 -3.72
C ASP A 29 -9.40 -0.26 -3.69
N LEU A 30 -10.09 0.68 -4.35
CA LEU A 30 -9.74 2.10 -4.28
C LEU A 30 -9.86 2.66 -2.85
N ALA A 31 -10.86 2.23 -2.08
CA ALA A 31 -11.04 2.61 -0.68
C ALA A 31 -9.89 2.12 0.21
N VAL A 32 -9.52 0.84 0.07
CA VAL A 32 -8.40 0.23 0.81
C VAL A 32 -7.08 0.90 0.45
N CYS A 33 -6.89 1.27 -0.81
CA CYS A 33 -5.73 2.05 -1.25
C CYS A 33 -5.77 3.54 -0.85
N GLY A 34 -6.84 4.04 -0.23
CA GLY A 34 -6.98 5.46 0.15
C GLY A 34 -7.22 6.43 -1.02
N LYS A 35 -7.59 5.93 -2.21
CA LYS A 35 -7.69 6.72 -3.46
C LYS A 35 -9.07 7.34 -3.72
N LEU A 36 -9.98 7.28 -2.75
CA LEU A 36 -11.34 7.82 -2.89
C LEU A 36 -11.43 9.34 -2.67
N VAL A 37 -10.37 9.94 -2.16
CA VAL A 37 -10.27 11.38 -1.86
C VAL A 37 -9.13 11.96 -2.71
N PRO A 38 -9.24 13.21 -3.21
CA PRO A 38 -8.14 13.89 -3.88
C PRO A 38 -6.88 13.83 -3.02
N GLN A 39 -5.79 13.35 -3.61
CA GLN A 39 -4.48 13.32 -2.95
C GLN A 39 -3.80 14.66 -3.19
N ASP A 40 -3.15 15.23 -2.17
CA ASP A 40 -2.34 16.44 -2.34
C ASP A 40 -0.96 16.04 -2.89
N PRO A 41 -0.56 16.50 -4.08
CA PRO A 41 0.79 16.21 -4.61
C PRO A 41 1.91 16.84 -3.77
N GLY A 42 1.60 17.79 -2.88
CA GLY A 42 2.51 18.33 -1.87
C GLY A 42 2.62 17.49 -0.61
N ASP A 43 1.81 16.44 -0.45
CA ASP A 43 1.92 15.53 0.69
C ASP A 43 3.29 14.86 0.73
N GLU A 44 3.85 14.77 1.94
CA GLU A 44 5.13 14.13 2.14
C GLU A 44 5.06 12.65 1.74
N PRO A 45 5.97 12.16 0.89
CA PRO A 45 5.96 10.75 0.51
C PRO A 45 6.27 9.88 1.73
N ALA A 46 5.61 8.73 1.83
CA ALA A 46 5.79 7.79 2.93
C ALA A 46 7.26 7.38 3.16
N SER A 47 8.10 7.47 2.12
CA SER A 47 9.55 7.23 2.21
C SER A 47 10.26 8.13 3.22
N GLU A 48 9.85 9.39 3.37
CA GLU A 48 10.46 10.30 4.37
C GLU A 48 10.08 9.89 5.80
N LEU A 49 8.83 9.47 6.01
CA LEU A 49 8.41 8.89 7.29
C LEU A 49 9.19 7.60 7.59
N LEU A 50 9.39 6.72 6.62
CA LEU A 50 10.17 5.49 6.79
C LEU A 50 11.64 5.80 7.19
N LYS A 51 12.28 6.77 6.53
CA LYS A 51 13.64 7.22 6.91
C LYS A 51 13.71 7.76 8.35
N ARG A 52 12.67 8.48 8.80
CA ARG A 52 12.57 8.94 10.20
C ARG A 52 12.44 7.76 11.17
N ILE A 53 11.60 6.79 10.83
CA ILE A 53 11.40 5.57 11.62
C ILE A 53 12.69 4.76 11.71
N GLU A 54 13.43 4.59 10.62
CA GLU A 54 14.70 3.86 10.61
C GLU A 54 15.76 4.51 11.49
N ARG A 55 15.90 5.85 11.40
CA ARG A 55 16.81 6.61 12.27
C ARG A 55 16.46 6.46 13.74
N GLU A 56 15.17 6.55 14.07
CA GLU A 56 14.70 6.43 15.45
C GLU A 56 14.88 5.01 15.97
N LYS A 57 14.58 3.99 15.15
CA LYS A 57 14.87 2.58 15.48
C LYS A 57 16.36 2.37 15.75
N ALA A 58 17.25 2.91 14.92
CA ALA A 58 18.69 2.80 15.13
C ALA A 58 19.13 3.45 16.46
N ARG A 59 18.54 4.60 16.81
CA ARG A 59 18.78 5.28 18.10
C ARG A 59 18.35 4.40 19.28
N LEU A 60 17.14 3.83 19.22
CA LEU A 60 16.60 2.98 20.29
C LEU A 60 17.36 1.66 20.44
N VAL A 61 17.83 1.07 19.33
CA VAL A 61 18.71 -0.12 19.37
C VAL A 61 20.03 0.22 20.05
N LYS A 62 20.63 1.38 19.73
CA LYS A 62 21.88 1.83 20.36
C LYS A 62 21.69 2.14 21.84
N ALA A 63 20.53 2.64 22.24
CA ALA A 63 20.16 2.88 23.63
C ALA A 63 19.83 1.59 24.41
N GLY A 64 19.68 0.45 23.72
CA GLY A 64 19.33 -0.84 24.34
C GLY A 64 17.85 -0.98 24.70
N GLU A 65 17.01 -0.02 24.31
CA GLU A 65 15.57 0.00 24.63
C GLU A 65 14.77 -0.98 23.77
N ILE A 66 15.24 -1.25 22.54
CA ILE A 66 14.63 -2.23 21.64
C ILE A 66 15.68 -3.19 21.07
N ARG A 67 15.25 -4.42 20.76
CA ARG A 67 16.07 -5.40 20.05
C ARG A 67 16.20 -5.01 18.57
N LYS A 68 17.32 -5.38 17.94
CA LYS A 68 17.54 -5.14 16.51
C LYS A 68 16.38 -5.73 15.69
N PRO A 69 15.64 -4.92 14.92
CA PRO A 69 14.54 -5.41 14.10
C PRO A 69 15.05 -6.41 13.05
N ARG A 70 14.27 -7.47 12.78
CA ARG A 70 14.52 -8.34 11.62
C ARG A 70 14.29 -7.56 10.34
N GLU A 71 15.14 -7.80 9.35
CA GLU A 71 14.96 -7.24 8.00
C GLU A 71 13.66 -7.79 7.41
N LEU A 72 12.79 -6.88 6.97
CA LEU A 72 11.58 -7.24 6.24
C LEU A 72 12.01 -7.49 4.80
N ALA A 73 11.83 -8.72 4.30
CA ALA A 73 12.10 -8.99 2.90
C ALA A 73 11.16 -8.14 2.03
N GLU A 74 11.61 -7.77 0.83
CA GLU A 74 10.91 -6.85 -0.09
C GLU A 74 9.46 -7.28 -0.43
N ASN A 75 9.08 -8.54 -0.15
CA ASN A 75 7.75 -9.10 -0.43
C ASN A 75 6.89 -9.39 0.83
N GLY A 76 7.25 -8.85 2.00
CA GLY A 76 6.45 -9.04 3.23
C GLY A 76 6.55 -10.43 3.86
N GLU A 77 7.42 -11.30 3.35
CA GLU A 77 7.77 -12.55 4.01
C GLU A 77 8.82 -12.30 5.08
N LEU A 78 8.60 -12.85 6.27
CA LEU A 78 9.61 -12.85 7.33
C LEU A 78 10.79 -13.70 6.84
N GLY A 79 11.93 -13.06 6.59
CA GLY A 79 13.15 -13.75 6.18
C GLY A 79 13.47 -14.90 7.16
N SER A 80 13.40 -16.13 6.64
CA SER A 80 13.88 -17.32 7.33
C SER A 80 15.39 -17.19 7.53
N GLY A 81 15.81 -16.93 8.76
CA GLY A 81 17.21 -16.71 9.10
C GLY A 81 17.46 -16.87 10.60
N LEU A 82 18.10 -18.00 10.91
CA LEU A 82 18.60 -18.50 12.19
C LEU A 82 17.54 -18.90 13.25
N VAL A 83 17.19 -20.19 13.22
CA VAL A 83 17.14 -20.99 14.45
C VAL A 83 18.52 -21.60 14.62
N LEU A 84 19.33 -21.04 15.51
CA LEU A 84 20.40 -21.76 16.17
C LEU A 84 20.21 -21.51 17.66
N VAL A 85 19.50 -22.43 18.30
CA VAL A 85 19.61 -22.66 19.75
C VAL A 85 20.32 -24.00 19.89
N SER A 86 21.32 -23.96 20.76
CA SER A 86 22.36 -24.96 21.07
C SER A 86 21.92 -26.42 21.11
#